data_AF-A0A1E3WAM7-F1
#
_entry.id   AF-A0A1E3WAM7-F1
#
_cell.length_a   1.000
_cell.length_b   1.000
_cell.length_c   1.000
_cell.angle_alpha   90.00
_cell.angle_beta   90.00
_cell.angle_gamma   90.00
#
_symmetry.space_group_name_H-M   'P 1'
#
loop_
_entity.id
_entity.type
_entity.pdbx_description
1 polymer ?
#
loop_
_entity_poly.entity_id
_entity_poly.type
_entity_poly.pdbx_seq_one_letter_code
_entity_poly.pdbx_strand_id
1 'polypeptide(L)'
;MFGLWKVRRARKAAVALIAPFVEESQRRFATQLTEHVWLEPYMVGFISMLISLVAERTTGRLDSQSAGLVQLEAWQDVTGFPSHLIGEEICLLSSGNDRRFSYGCLNASRFMEELTRPMHSHPDQLPPGFRIHGLNYDTSAATALWSELFDSYIGTFDGDPDPLP
;
A
#
# COMPACT_ATOMS: atom_id res chain seq x y z
N MET A 1 -1.94 13.14 24.24
CA MET A 1 -0.87 13.73 23.40
C MET A 1 -0.05 12.69 22.63
N PHE A 2 0.39 11.58 23.24
CA PHE A 2 1.18 10.55 22.56
C PHE A 2 0.48 9.86 21.36
N GLY A 3 -0.84 9.67 21.41
CA GLY A 3 -1.61 9.06 20.31
C GLY A 3 -1.55 9.86 19.00
N LEU A 4 -1.83 11.17 19.05
CA LEU A 4 -1.76 12.05 17.87
C LEU A 4 -0.37 12.13 17.27
N TRP A 5 0.68 12.07 18.10
CA TRP A 5 2.06 12.03 17.59
C TRP A 5 2.37 10.71 16.89
N LYS A 6 1.92 9.57 17.44
CA LYS A 6 2.03 8.27 16.77
C LYS A 6 1.27 8.25 15.45
N VAL A 7 0.02 8.74 15.41
CA VAL A 7 -0.78 8.85 14.18
C VAL A 7 -0.02 9.66 13.12
N ARG A 8 0.47 10.85 13.47
CA ARG A 8 1.26 11.68 12.54
C ARG A 8 2.53 10.99 12.05
N ARG A 9 3.24 10.30 12.93
CA ARG A 9 4.47 9.56 12.58
C ARG A 9 4.16 8.38 11.66
N ALA A 10 3.14 7.60 11.97
CA ALA A 10 2.69 6.46 11.18
C ALA A 10 2.22 6.90 9.78
N ARG A 11 1.39 7.94 9.69
CA ARG A 11 0.97 8.52 8.41
C ARG A 11 2.16 8.96 7.57
N LYS A 12 3.07 9.77 8.14
CA LYS A 12 4.27 10.21 7.42
C LYS A 12 5.13 9.04 6.94
N ALA A 13 5.16 7.94 7.70
CA ALA A 13 5.86 6.74 7.31
C ALA A 13 5.22 6.04 6.11
N ALA A 14 3.91 5.81 6.19
CA ALA A 14 3.14 5.22 5.11
C ALA A 14 3.24 6.04 3.81
N VAL A 15 3.01 7.34 3.87
CA VAL A 15 3.05 8.22 2.70
C VAL A 15 4.41 8.20 2.02
N ALA A 16 5.49 8.41 2.79
CA ALA A 16 6.82 8.47 2.18
C ALA A 16 7.26 7.13 1.57
N LEU A 17 6.76 6.00 2.08
CA LEU A 17 7.08 4.68 1.52
C LEU A 17 6.24 4.37 0.28
N ILE A 18 4.94 4.66 0.33
CA ILE A 18 3.97 4.18 -0.66
C ILE A 18 3.81 5.16 -1.82
N ALA A 19 3.81 6.47 -1.56
CA ALA A 19 3.56 7.49 -2.57
C ALA A 19 4.48 7.39 -3.80
N PRO A 20 5.81 7.14 -3.68
CA PRO A 20 6.67 7.03 -4.86
C PRO A 20 6.24 5.92 -5.83
N PHE A 21 5.76 4.78 -5.32
CA PHE A 21 5.28 3.69 -6.15
C PHE A 21 3.95 4.02 -6.82
N VAL A 22 3.02 4.60 -6.06
CA VAL A 22 1.70 5.02 -6.57
C VAL A 22 1.81 6.14 -7.60
N GLU A 23 2.64 7.16 -7.36
CA GLU A 23 2.90 8.24 -8.31
C GLU A 23 3.45 7.69 -9.64
N GLU A 24 4.34 6.71 -9.57
CA GLU A 24 4.89 6.08 -10.76
C GLU A 24 3.86 5.21 -11.50
N SER A 25 2.98 4.51 -10.79
CA SER A 25 1.83 3.82 -11.38
C SER A 25 0.84 4.81 -12.02
N GLN A 26 0.50 5.90 -11.34
CA GLN A 26 -0.37 6.94 -11.89
C GLN A 26 0.22 7.59 -13.14
N ARG A 27 1.55 7.79 -13.19
CA ARG A 27 2.23 8.29 -14.39
C ARG A 27 2.13 7.30 -15.57
N ARG A 28 2.32 6.00 -15.31
CA ARG A 28 2.32 4.94 -16.32
C ARG A 28 0.91 4.58 -16.81
N PHE A 29 -0.08 4.64 -15.94
CA PHE A 29 -1.48 4.24 -16.19
C PHE A 29 -2.45 5.40 -16.10
N ALA A 30 -2.02 6.64 -16.44
CA ALA A 30 -2.81 7.85 -16.26
C ALA A 30 -4.23 7.79 -16.89
N THR A 31 -4.39 6.98 -17.94
CA THR A 31 -5.68 6.78 -18.62
C THR A 31 -6.56 5.68 -18.00
N GLN A 32 -5.97 4.70 -17.32
CA GLN A 32 -6.68 3.55 -16.74
C GLN A 32 -7.02 3.77 -15.26
N LEU A 33 -6.15 4.49 -14.54
CA LEU A 33 -6.19 4.63 -13.08
C LEU A 33 -7.20 5.70 -12.64
N THR A 34 -8.48 5.44 -12.97
CA THR A 34 -9.62 6.30 -12.66
C THR A 34 -10.07 6.16 -11.20
N GLU A 35 -10.97 7.03 -10.76
CA GLU A 35 -11.59 6.95 -9.42
C GLU A 35 -12.21 5.56 -9.15
N HIS A 36 -12.87 4.98 -10.14
CA HIS A 36 -13.50 3.67 -10.00
C HIS A 36 -12.48 2.57 -9.74
N VAL A 37 -11.32 2.60 -10.41
CA VAL A 37 -10.25 1.62 -10.20
C VAL A 37 -9.70 1.69 -8.78
N TRP A 38 -9.57 2.89 -8.20
CA TRP A 38 -9.14 3.02 -6.79
C TRP A 38 -10.12 2.41 -5.79
N LEU A 39 -11.40 2.36 -6.14
CA LEU A 39 -12.46 1.79 -5.31
C LEU A 39 -12.66 0.29 -5.58
N GLU A 40 -11.93 -0.32 -6.53
CA GLU A 40 -11.99 -1.76 -6.71
C GLU A 40 -11.53 -2.49 -5.45
N PRO A 41 -12.24 -3.55 -5.01
CA PRO A 41 -11.97 -4.20 -3.73
C PRO A 41 -10.51 -4.60 -3.54
N TYR A 42 -9.86 -5.09 -4.59
CA TYR A 42 -8.43 -5.41 -4.57
C TYR A 42 -7.54 -4.20 -4.24
N MET A 43 -7.78 -3.07 -4.91
CA MET A 43 -6.99 -1.84 -4.75
C MET A 43 -7.18 -1.26 -3.34
N VAL A 44 -8.43 -1.27 -2.86
CA VAL A 44 -8.80 -0.90 -1.49
C VAL A 44 -8.07 -1.80 -0.49
N GLY A 45 -8.11 -3.12 -0.68
CA GLY A 45 -7.44 -4.08 0.19
C GLY A 45 -5.93 -3.96 0.19
N PHE A 46 -5.33 -3.74 -0.98
CA PHE A 46 -3.88 -3.64 -1.14
C PHE A 46 -3.33 -2.40 -0.44
N ILE A 47 -3.82 -1.21 -0.79
CA ILE A 47 -3.29 0.05 -0.24
C ILE A 47 -3.60 0.18 1.25
N SER A 48 -4.83 -0.16 1.69
CA SER A 48 -5.19 -0.05 3.11
C SER A 48 -4.37 -1.01 3.99
N MET A 49 -4.15 -2.24 3.55
CA MET A 49 -3.28 -3.20 4.26
C MET A 49 -1.84 -2.72 4.29
N LEU A 50 -1.30 -2.23 3.17
CA LEU A 50 0.07 -1.73 3.13
C LEU A 50 0.28 -0.53 4.06
N ILE A 51 -0.64 0.44 4.08
CA ILE A 51 -0.63 1.55 5.03
C ILE A 51 -0.60 1.02 6.48
N SER A 52 -1.45 0.03 6.78
CA SER A 52 -1.57 -0.55 8.13
C SER A 52 -0.29 -1.23 8.57
N LEU A 53 0.33 -2.03 7.69
CA LEU A 53 1.58 -2.73 7.96
C LEU A 53 2.74 -1.76 8.19
N VAL A 54 2.83 -0.68 7.40
CA VAL A 54 3.85 0.36 7.57
C VAL A 54 3.65 1.11 8.88
N ALA A 55 2.39 1.46 9.21
CA ALA A 55 2.04 2.14 10.45
C ALA A 55 2.42 1.31 11.69
N GLU A 56 2.07 0.02 11.68
CA GLU A 56 2.38 -0.92 12.75
C GLU A 56 3.90 -1.11 12.91
N ARG A 57 4.63 -1.28 11.81
CA ARG A 57 6.09 -1.39 11.85
C ARG A 57 6.76 -0.14 12.42
N THR A 58 6.21 1.03 12.12
CA THR A 58 6.79 2.32 12.51
C THR A 58 6.52 2.67 13.98
N THR A 59 5.34 2.35 14.49
CA THR A 59 4.85 2.86 15.79
C THR A 59 4.40 1.79 16.78
N GLY A 60 4.48 0.52 16.39
CA GLY A 60 3.84 -0.60 17.06
C GLY A 60 2.32 -0.58 16.84
N ARG A 61 1.62 -1.45 17.55
CA ARG A 61 0.16 -1.55 17.46
C ARG A 61 -0.52 -0.24 17.84
N LEU A 62 -1.42 0.23 16.98
CA LEU A 62 -2.31 1.36 17.24
C LEU A 62 -3.66 0.84 17.74
N ASP A 63 -4.38 1.66 18.51
CA ASP A 63 -5.79 1.41 18.78
C ASP A 63 -6.62 1.63 17.49
N SER A 64 -7.82 1.05 17.43
CA SER A 64 -8.65 1.06 16.21
C SER A 64 -8.95 2.46 15.68
N GLN A 65 -9.16 3.45 16.57
CA GLN A 65 -9.44 4.82 16.16
C GLN A 65 -8.19 5.47 15.54
N SER A 66 -7.04 5.32 16.20
CA SER A 66 -5.77 5.79 15.66
C SER A 66 -5.40 5.11 14.33
N ALA A 67 -5.64 3.81 14.20
CA ALA A 67 -5.40 3.06 12.97
C ALA A 67 -6.29 3.55 11.81
N GLY A 68 -7.59 3.74 12.08
CA GLY A 68 -8.53 4.29 11.10
C GLY A 68 -8.13 5.68 10.61
N LEU A 69 -7.72 6.58 11.52
CA LEU A 69 -7.22 7.91 11.13
C LEU A 69 -5.98 7.84 10.23
N VAL A 70 -5.04 6.95 10.54
CA VAL A 70 -3.84 6.76 9.69
C VAL A 70 -4.24 6.26 8.31
N GLN A 71 -5.13 5.27 8.22
CA GLN A 71 -5.61 4.74 6.94
C GLN A 71 -6.28 5.82 6.09
N LEU A 72 -7.23 6.56 6.66
CA LEU A 72 -7.96 7.62 5.94
C LEU A 72 -7.02 8.72 5.43
N GLU A 73 -6.18 9.27 6.31
CA GLU A 73 -5.30 10.38 5.94
C GLU A 73 -4.19 9.95 4.98
N ALA A 74 -3.57 8.78 5.19
CA ALA A 74 -2.52 8.29 4.31
C ALA A 74 -3.08 7.84 2.96
N TRP A 75 -4.28 7.27 2.90
CA TRP A 75 -4.95 6.93 1.64
C TRP A 75 -5.07 8.17 0.75
N GLN A 76 -5.61 9.25 1.30
CA GLN A 76 -5.79 10.49 0.56
C GLN A 76 -4.46 11.10 0.11
N ASP A 77 -3.44 11.09 0.98
CA ASP A 77 -2.12 11.61 0.62
C ASP A 77 -1.41 10.76 -0.45
N VAL A 78 -1.59 9.43 -0.43
CA VAL A 78 -0.94 8.50 -1.37
C VAL A 78 -1.62 8.48 -2.72
N THR A 79 -2.95 8.43 -2.73
CA THR A 79 -3.74 8.22 -3.95
C THR A 79 -4.20 9.55 -4.56
N GLY A 80 -4.31 10.62 -3.76
CA GLY A 80 -4.96 11.86 -4.15
C GLY A 80 -6.49 11.81 -4.11
N PHE A 81 -7.09 10.66 -3.79
CA PHE A 81 -8.55 10.49 -3.77
C PHE A 81 -9.16 10.79 -2.39
N PRO A 82 -10.41 11.31 -2.34
CA PRO A 82 -11.05 11.69 -1.09
C PRO A 82 -11.18 10.51 -0.11
N SER A 83 -10.75 10.72 1.14
CA SER A 83 -10.77 9.70 2.19
C SER A 83 -12.16 9.33 2.73
N HIS A 84 -13.17 10.16 2.52
CA HIS A 84 -14.49 9.94 3.15
C HIS A 84 -15.22 8.68 2.64
N LEU A 85 -14.87 8.18 1.45
CA LEU A 85 -15.47 6.97 0.87
C LEU A 85 -14.74 5.68 1.31
N ILE A 86 -13.45 5.76 1.63
CA ILE A 86 -12.64 4.55 1.81
C ILE A 86 -12.87 3.85 3.15
N GLY A 87 -13.18 4.60 4.21
CA GLY A 87 -13.40 4.01 5.53
C GLY A 87 -14.60 3.07 5.57
N GLU A 88 -15.72 3.49 4.96
CA GLU A 88 -16.92 2.67 4.83
C GLU A 88 -16.65 1.45 3.95
N GLU A 89 -15.98 1.65 2.81
CA GLU A 89 -15.64 0.58 1.88
C GLU A 89 -14.78 -0.52 2.53
N ILE A 90 -13.73 -0.14 3.27
CA ILE A 90 -12.91 -1.10 4.02
C ILE A 90 -13.76 -1.92 5.01
N CYS A 91 -14.67 -1.26 5.74
CA CYS A 91 -15.55 -1.96 6.69
C CYS A 91 -16.52 -2.91 5.99
N LEU A 92 -17.15 -2.48 4.88
CA LEU A 92 -18.07 -3.30 4.10
C LEU A 92 -17.37 -4.51 3.50
N LEU A 93 -16.25 -4.31 2.81
CA LEU A 93 -15.49 -5.38 2.16
C LEU A 93 -14.92 -6.38 3.17
N SER A 94 -14.39 -5.88 4.29
CA SER A 94 -13.85 -6.74 5.35
C SER A 94 -14.95 -7.56 6.03
N SER A 95 -16.10 -6.96 6.36
CA SER A 95 -17.21 -7.68 7.00
C SER A 95 -17.92 -8.65 6.05
N GLY A 96 -17.94 -8.33 4.76
CA GLY A 96 -18.47 -9.18 3.69
C GLY A 96 -17.57 -10.36 3.31
N ASN A 97 -16.36 -10.47 3.86
CA ASN A 97 -15.33 -11.43 3.43
C ASN A 97 -15.10 -11.38 1.92
N ASP A 98 -15.02 -10.17 1.36
CA ASP A 98 -14.79 -10.00 -0.08
C ASP A 98 -13.45 -10.63 -0.48
N ARG A 99 -13.48 -11.48 -1.51
CA ARG A 99 -12.32 -12.27 -1.94
C ARG A 99 -11.24 -11.41 -2.59
N ARG A 100 -11.64 -10.41 -3.41
CA ARG A 100 -10.71 -9.52 -4.10
C ARG A 100 -10.03 -8.60 -3.10
N PHE A 101 -10.78 -8.08 -2.13
CA PHE A 101 -10.24 -7.35 -0.99
C PHE A 101 -9.21 -8.17 -0.21
N SER A 102 -9.59 -9.39 0.18
CA SER A 102 -8.69 -10.30 0.91
C SER A 102 -7.41 -10.62 0.12
N TYR A 103 -7.54 -10.79 -1.19
CA TYR A 103 -6.41 -11.03 -2.09
C TYR A 103 -5.49 -9.81 -2.21
N GLY A 104 -6.06 -8.60 -2.29
CA GLY A 104 -5.32 -7.33 -2.23
C GLY A 104 -4.53 -7.21 -0.93
N CYS A 105 -5.16 -7.50 0.21
CA CYS A 105 -4.49 -7.52 1.51
C CYS A 105 -3.33 -8.51 1.55
N LEU A 106 -3.53 -9.73 1.04
CA LEU A 106 -2.48 -10.75 0.99
C LEU A 106 -1.28 -10.30 0.16
N ASN A 107 -1.51 -9.72 -1.02
CA ASN A 107 -0.44 -9.23 -1.88
C ASN A 107 0.28 -8.03 -1.26
N ALA A 108 -0.42 -7.15 -0.54
CA ALA A 108 0.23 -6.10 0.24
C ALA A 108 1.15 -6.65 1.33
N SER A 109 0.76 -7.74 2.00
CA SER A 109 1.65 -8.42 2.96
C SER A 109 2.91 -8.97 2.29
N ARG A 110 2.77 -9.63 1.12
CA ARG A 110 3.93 -10.12 0.34
C ARG A 110 4.87 -8.99 -0.06
N PHE A 111 4.32 -7.86 -0.50
CA PHE A 111 5.12 -6.69 -0.83
C PHE A 111 5.86 -6.14 0.39
N MET A 112 5.19 -6.05 1.55
CA MET A 112 5.82 -5.61 2.79
C MET A 112 6.93 -6.58 3.25
N GLU A 113 6.75 -7.89 3.08
CA GLU A 113 7.81 -8.88 3.36
C GLU A 113 9.06 -8.61 2.53
N GLU A 114 8.92 -8.27 1.24
CA GLU A 114 10.06 -7.89 0.39
C GLU A 114 10.75 -6.61 0.87
N LEU A 115 9.97 -5.56 1.16
CA LEU A 115 10.51 -4.29 1.67
C LEU A 115 11.25 -4.42 3.00
N THR A 116 10.99 -5.51 3.74
CA THR A 116 11.55 -5.76 5.05
C THR A 116 12.57 -6.89 5.07
N ARG A 117 12.79 -7.53 3.91
CA ARG A 117 13.81 -8.56 3.74
C ARG A 117 15.18 -7.94 4.01
N PRO A 118 16.02 -8.57 4.86
CA PRO A 118 17.39 -8.12 5.03
C PRO A 118 18.10 -8.20 3.68
N MET A 119 18.70 -7.09 3.25
CA MET A 119 19.58 -7.08 2.10
C MET A 119 20.78 -7.98 2.42
N HIS A 120 20.73 -9.26 2.03
CA HIS A 120 21.89 -10.13 2.16
C HIS A 120 22.99 -9.55 1.28
N SER A 121 24.06 -9.11 1.92
CA SER A 121 25.22 -8.48 1.31
C SER A 121 25.71 -9.31 0.12
N HIS A 122 25.43 -8.88 -1.10
CA HIS A 122 26.16 -9.37 -2.25
C HIS A 122 27.61 -8.85 -2.09
N PRO A 123 28.65 -9.70 -2.19
CA PRO A 123 30.02 -9.32 -1.83
C PRO A 123 30.63 -8.23 -2.72
N ASP A 124 30.01 -7.90 -3.85
CA ASP A 124 30.43 -6.84 -4.76
C ASP A 124 29.37 -5.72 -4.85
N GLN A 125 29.65 -4.64 -4.11
CA GLN A 125 29.27 -3.21 -4.26
C GLN A 125 27.93 -2.79 -4.90
N LEU A 126 27.22 -1.85 -4.23
CA LEU A 126 26.71 -0.54 -4.72
C LEU A 126 26.00 0.22 -3.55
N PRO A 127 25.77 1.56 -3.63
CA PRO A 127 25.60 2.45 -2.47
C PRO A 127 24.35 2.13 -1.64
N PRO A 128 24.25 2.62 -0.38
CA PRO A 128 23.11 2.30 0.47
C PRO A 128 21.82 2.69 -0.23
N GLY A 129 20.88 1.74 -0.33
CA GLY A 129 19.55 1.97 -0.88
C GLY A 129 18.89 3.19 -0.25
N PHE A 130 17.86 3.70 -0.92
CA PHE A 130 17.13 4.87 -0.44
C PHE A 130 16.49 4.52 0.92
N ARG A 131 17.07 5.03 2.02
CA ARG A 131 16.60 4.74 3.38
C ARG A 131 15.30 5.49 3.64
N ILE A 132 14.18 4.89 3.26
CA ILE A 132 12.86 5.37 3.66
C ILE A 132 12.52 4.69 4.99
N HIS A 133 12.43 5.48 6.06
CA HIS A 133 11.94 5.03 7.37
C HIS A 133 12.65 3.81 7.97
N GLY A 134 13.94 3.62 7.68
CA GLY A 134 14.76 2.53 8.23
C GLY A 134 14.63 1.20 7.49
N LEU A 135 13.93 1.16 6.36
CA LEU A 135 13.97 0.04 5.42
C LEU A 135 15.16 0.21 4.48
N ASN A 136 15.92 -0.86 4.31
CA ASN A 136 17.02 -0.96 3.35
C ASN A 136 16.71 -2.13 2.43
N TYR A 137 15.90 -1.88 1.41
CA TYR A 137 15.46 -2.87 0.42
C TYR A 137 16.14 -2.61 -0.92
N ASP A 138 16.19 -3.65 -1.75
CA ASP A 138 16.59 -3.50 -3.15
C ASP A 138 15.46 -2.80 -3.91
N THR A 139 15.69 -1.55 -4.30
CA THR A 139 14.71 -0.73 -5.02
C THR A 139 14.27 -1.38 -6.34
N SER A 140 15.16 -2.10 -7.03
CA SER A 140 14.84 -2.79 -8.28
C SER A 140 13.88 -3.95 -8.02
N ALA A 141 14.20 -4.79 -7.03
CA ALA A 141 13.36 -5.92 -6.63
C ALA A 141 11.97 -5.46 -6.15
N ALA A 142 11.93 -4.41 -5.32
CA ALA A 142 10.67 -3.84 -4.86
C ALA A 142 9.86 -3.24 -6.03
N THR A 143 10.49 -2.54 -6.96
CA THR A 143 9.79 -1.99 -8.13
C THR A 143 9.23 -3.10 -9.02
N ALA A 144 10.00 -4.17 -9.24
CA ALA A 144 9.54 -5.34 -9.99
C ALA A 144 8.34 -6.02 -9.32
N LEU A 145 8.42 -6.26 -8.01
CA LEU A 145 7.32 -6.88 -7.25
C LEU A 145 6.09 -5.97 -7.18
N TRP A 146 6.27 -4.65 -7.03
CA TRP A 146 5.16 -3.70 -7.14
C TRP A 146 4.48 -3.79 -8.50
N SER A 147 5.26 -3.86 -9.58
CA SER A 147 4.69 -3.99 -10.93
C SER A 147 3.93 -5.30 -11.11
N GLU A 148 4.40 -6.39 -10.52
CA GLU A 148 3.73 -7.68 -10.57
C GLU A 148 2.42 -7.69 -9.76
N LEU A 149 2.43 -7.13 -8.55
CA LEU A 149 1.29 -7.23 -7.64
C LEU A 149 0.25 -6.12 -7.84
N PHE A 150 0.68 -4.90 -8.17
CA PHE A 150 -0.20 -3.73 -8.23
C PHE A 150 -0.47 -3.31 -9.68
N ASP A 151 0.58 -3.06 -10.47
CA ASP A 151 0.43 -2.55 -11.83
C ASP A 151 -0.27 -3.55 -12.76
N SER A 152 0.01 -4.85 -12.60
CA SER A 152 -0.65 -5.90 -13.39
C SER A 152 -2.18 -5.88 -13.21
N TYR A 153 -2.67 -5.58 -12.01
CA TYR A 153 -4.10 -5.54 -11.69
C TYR A 153 -4.80 -4.36 -12.39
N ILE A 154 -4.11 -3.22 -12.50
CA ILE A 154 -4.63 -2.05 -13.24
C ILE A 154 -4.78 -2.40 -14.73
N GLY A 155 -3.81 -3.12 -15.30
CA GLY A 155 -3.84 -3.54 -16.70
C GLY A 155 -4.94 -4.56 -17.03
N THR A 156 -5.38 -5.36 -16.07
CA THR A 156 -6.47 -6.34 -16.26
C THR A 156 -7.87 -5.74 -16.25
N PHE A 157 -8.02 -4.50 -15.79
CA PHE A 157 -9.33 -3.84 -15.67
C PHE A 157 -10.00 -3.54 -17.03
N ASP A 158 -9.24 -3.55 -18.13
CA ASP A 158 -9.72 -3.31 -19.49
C ASP A 158 -10.33 -4.57 -20.17
N GLY A 159 -10.37 -5.73 -19.49
CA GLY A 159 -10.87 -6.98 -20.09
C GLY A 159 -11.36 -8.03 -19.10
N ASP A 160 -12.68 -8.14 -18.97
CA ASP A 160 -13.47 -9.25 -18.40
C ASP A 160 -13.52 -9.38 -16.85
N PRO A 161 -14.70 -9.72 -16.26
CA PRO A 161 -15.01 -9.54 -14.85
C PRO A 161 -14.62 -10.72 -13.93
N ASP A 162 -13.76 -11.65 -14.34
CA ASP A 162 -13.35 -12.78 -13.49
C ASP A 162 -11.82 -12.95 -13.44
N PRO A 163 -11.19 -12.84 -12.26
CA PRO A 163 -9.83 -13.29 -12.10
C PRO A 163 -9.79 -14.79 -11.78
N LEU A 164 -8.93 -15.48 -12.53
CA LEU A 164 -8.20 -16.75 -12.36
C LEU A 164 -8.39 -17.56 -11.03
N PRO A 165 -8.27 -18.90 -11.12
CA PRO A 165 -8.70 -19.87 -10.09
C PRO A 165 -8.05 -19.76 -8.70
#